data_AF-A0A518DIQ9-F1
#
_entry.id   AF-A0A518DIQ9-F1
#
_cell.length_a   1.000
_cell.length_b   1.000
_cell.length_c   1.000
_cell.angle_alpha   90.00
_cell.angle_beta   90.00
_cell.angle_gamma   90.00
#
_symmetry.space_group_name_H-M   'P 1'
#
loop_
_entity.id
_entity.type
_entity.pdbx_description
1 polymer ?
#
loop_
_entity_poly.entity_id
_entity_poly.type
_entity_poly.pdbx_seq_one_letter_code
_entity_poly.pdbx_strand_id
1 'polypeptide(L)'
;MATNPSVFKQNALTLTQAWDAYDLLYTDPRVSYADEPLGIEQHWRTFSQRETFSPKLWNDAYLAAFALAATMELVTFDQGCAMHHPAGCTVLS
;
A
#
# COMPACT_ATOMS: atom_id res chain seq x y z
N MET A 1 -0.34 6.31 11.63
CA MET A 1 -0.49 7.72 11.22
C MET A 1 0.68 8.52 11.79
N ALA A 2 1.37 9.33 10.99
CA ALA A 2 2.57 10.09 11.37
C ALA A 2 2.37 11.05 12.56
N THR A 3 1.11 11.32 12.91
CA THR A 3 0.67 12.19 13.99
C THR A 3 0.47 11.47 15.32
N ASN A 4 0.75 10.16 15.39
CA ASN A 4 0.65 9.38 16.63
C ASN A 4 2.00 9.34 17.37
N PRO A 5 2.15 10.07 18.49
CA PRO A 5 3.42 10.12 19.23
C PRO A 5 3.83 8.78 19.85
N SER A 6 2.87 7.90 20.15
CA SER A 6 3.16 6.56 20.68
C SER A 6 3.87 5.66 19.66
N VAL A 7 3.72 5.96 18.36
CA VAL A 7 4.34 5.20 17.27
C VAL A 7 5.60 5.92 16.76
N PHE A 8 5.50 7.23 16.47
CA PHE A 8 6.56 8.00 15.83
C PHE A 8 7.52 8.69 16.81
N LYS A 9 7.19 8.72 18.11
CA LYS A 9 8.01 9.30 19.19
C LYS A 9 8.46 10.72 18.83
N GLN A 10 9.77 10.99 18.80
CA GLN A 10 10.35 12.29 18.50
C GLN A 10 10.13 12.74 17.05
N ASN A 11 9.78 11.81 16.15
CA ASN A 11 9.47 12.07 14.75
C ASN A 11 7.97 12.26 14.51
N ALA A 12 7.15 12.31 15.56
CA ALA A 12 5.72 12.51 15.41
C ALA A 12 5.44 13.93 14.93
N LEU A 13 4.64 14.03 13.87
CA LEU A 13 4.26 15.32 13.29
C LEU A 13 3.03 15.87 14.01
N THR A 14 2.95 17.18 14.15
CA THR A 14 1.67 17.87 14.41
C THR A 14 0.74 17.71 13.20
N LEU A 15 -0.55 18.00 13.38
CA LEU A 15 -1.52 17.97 12.27
C LEU A 15 -1.14 18.93 11.13
N THR A 16 -0.63 20.12 11.46
CA THR A 16 -0.15 21.08 10.46
C THR A 16 1.05 20.53 9.69
N GLN A 17 2.05 20.00 10.41
CA GLN A 17 3.22 19.39 9.76
C GLN A 17 2.86 18.18 8.89
N ALA A 18 1.79 17.45 9.24
CA ALA A 18 1.30 16.35 8.40
C ALA A 18 0.71 16.85 7.07
N TRP A 19 0.04 18.01 7.07
CA TRP A 19 -0.38 18.66 5.82
C TRP A 19 0.81 19.17 5.01
N ASP A 20 1.80 19.80 5.64
CA ASP A 20 3.03 20.23 4.95
C ASP A 20 3.74 19.05 4.28
N ALA A 21 3.82 17.90 4.97
CA ALA A 21 4.40 16.68 4.41
C ALA A 21 3.54 16.09 3.27
N TYR A 22 2.21 16.18 3.37
CA TYR A 22 1.31 15.77 2.30
C TYR A 22 1.50 16.64 1.06
N ASP A 23 1.55 17.97 1.21
CA ASP A 23 1.73 18.92 0.11
C ASP A 23 3.08 18.70 -0.60
N LEU A 24 4.13 18.39 0.17
CA LEU A 24 5.43 18.01 -0.39
C LEU A 24 5.32 16.76 -1.29
N LEU A 25 4.63 15.72 -0.82
CA LEU A 25 4.42 14.51 -1.63
C LEU A 25 3.53 14.77 -2.84
N TYR A 26 2.49 15.57 -2.67
CA TYR A 26 1.53 15.90 -3.73
C TYR A 26 2.17 16.71 -4.87
N THR A 27 3.14 17.57 -4.54
CA THR A 27 3.85 18.41 -5.51
C THR A 27 5.11 17.77 -6.09
N ASP A 28 5.55 16.63 -5.56
CA ASP A 28 6.71 15.91 -6.07
C ASP A 28 6.39 15.23 -7.41
N PRO A 29 7.08 15.56 -8.51
CA PRO A 29 6.78 15.01 -9.84
C PRO A 29 7.04 13.50 -9.95
N ARG A 30 7.72 12.90 -8.97
CA ARG A 30 7.93 11.44 -8.91
C ARG A 30 6.71 10.71 -8.33
N VAL A 31 5.77 11.43 -7.72
CA VAL A 31 4.53 10.90 -7.17
C VAL A 31 3.39 11.24 -8.12
N SER A 32 2.71 10.22 -8.63
CA SER A 32 1.59 10.37 -9.54
C SER A 32 0.41 9.52 -9.09
N TYR A 33 -0.79 9.99 -9.38
CA TYR A 33 -1.98 9.16 -9.31
C TYR A 33 -2.01 8.20 -10.48
N ALA A 34 -2.39 6.95 -10.20
CA ALA A 34 -2.65 5.95 -11.22
C ALA A 34 -4.12 5.57 -11.14
N ASP A 35 -4.77 5.53 -12.30
CA ASP A 35 -6.14 5.01 -12.41
C ASP A 35 -6.16 3.51 -12.14
N GLU A 36 -7.32 3.02 -11.70
CA GLU A 36 -7.50 1.58 -11.48
C GLU A 36 -7.32 0.81 -12.81
N PRO A 37 -6.38 -0.15 -12.88
CA PRO A 37 -6.08 -0.86 -14.11
C PRO A 37 -7.22 -1.82 -14.49
N LEU A 38 -7.46 -1.94 -15.80
CA LEU A 38 -8.42 -2.91 -16.33
C LEU A 38 -8.01 -4.34 -15.94
N GLY A 39 -8.98 -5.16 -15.55
CA GLY A 39 -8.74 -6.57 -15.22
C GLY A 39 -8.27 -6.82 -13.78
N ILE A 40 -8.16 -5.79 -12.94
CA ILE A 40 -7.79 -5.93 -11.52
C ILE A 40 -8.66 -6.95 -10.77
N GLU A 41 -9.96 -7.01 -11.08
CA GLU A 41 -10.91 -7.88 -10.37
C GLU A 41 -10.53 -9.37 -10.47
N GLN A 42 -10.02 -9.81 -11.62
CA GLN A 42 -9.62 -11.20 -11.81
C GLN A 42 -8.47 -11.56 -10.86
N HIS A 43 -7.43 -10.74 -10.82
CA HIS A 43 -6.29 -10.94 -9.93
C HIS A 43 -6.69 -10.80 -8.47
N TRP A 44 -7.51 -9.80 -8.15
CA TRP A 44 -7.94 -9.53 -6.79
C TRP A 44 -8.74 -10.69 -6.21
N ARG A 45 -9.69 -11.24 -6.98
CA ARG A 45 -10.44 -12.45 -6.59
C ARG A 45 -9.53 -13.65 -6.36
N THR A 46 -8.55 -13.89 -7.24
CA THR A 46 -7.57 -14.97 -7.05
C THR A 46 -6.78 -14.81 -5.76
N PHE A 47 -6.44 -13.58 -5.39
CA PHE A 47 -5.65 -13.26 -4.21
C PHE A 47 -6.45 -13.26 -2.91
N SER A 48 -7.73 -12.89 -2.96
CA SER A 48 -8.61 -12.80 -1.79
C SER A 48 -9.43 -14.07 -1.52
N GLN A 49 -9.39 -15.07 -2.40
CA GLN A 49 -10.06 -16.36 -2.22
C GLN A 49 -9.42 -17.20 -1.10
N ARG A 50 -9.79 -16.91 0.16
CA ARG A 50 -9.46 -17.72 1.34
C ARG A 50 -10.67 -17.85 2.25
N GLU A 51 -10.85 -19.01 2.87
CA GLU A 51 -11.93 -19.27 3.84
C GLU A 51 -11.62 -18.70 5.25
N THR A 52 -10.88 -17.59 5.33
CA THR A 52 -10.47 -16.98 6.61
C THR A 52 -10.86 -15.51 6.69
N PHE A 53 -11.28 -15.08 7.89
CA PHE A 53 -11.57 -13.68 8.16
C PHE A 53 -10.26 -12.93 8.41
N SER A 54 -9.74 -12.25 7.39
CA SER A 54 -8.61 -11.34 7.52
C SER A 54 -8.92 -10.01 6.84
N PRO A 55 -9.29 -8.94 7.59
CA PRO A 55 -9.58 -7.64 6.99
C PRO A 55 -8.36 -7.01 6.31
N LYS A 56 -7.14 -7.37 6.74
CA LYS A 56 -5.90 -6.90 6.09
C LYS A 56 -5.67 -7.55 4.72
N LEU A 57 -5.99 -8.84 4.59
CA LEU A 57 -5.79 -9.59 3.36
C LEU A 57 -6.53 -8.96 2.18
N TRP A 58 -7.73 -8.42 2.39
CA TRP A 58 -8.54 -7.84 1.31
C TRP A 58 -7.86 -6.62 0.67
N ASN A 59 -7.27 -5.75 1.50
CA ASN A 59 -6.57 -4.55 1.05
C ASN A 59 -5.20 -4.89 0.43
N ASP A 60 -4.44 -5.80 1.06
CA ASP A 60 -3.15 -6.23 0.52
C ASP A 60 -3.31 -6.94 -0.83
N ALA A 61 -4.35 -7.77 -0.96
CA ALA A 61 -4.71 -8.42 -2.22
C ALA A 61 -5.09 -7.42 -3.31
N TYR A 62 -5.76 -6.32 -2.94
CA TYR A 62 -6.09 -5.25 -3.89
C TYR A 62 -4.82 -4.58 -4.42
N LEU A 63 -3.91 -4.19 -3.53
CA LEU A 63 -2.66 -3.53 -3.91
C LEU A 63 -1.77 -4.45 -4.77
N ALA A 64 -1.68 -5.74 -4.43
CA ALA A 64 -0.94 -6.72 -5.23
C ALA A 64 -1.59 -6.94 -6.61
N ALA A 65 -2.92 -7.01 -6.68
CA ALA A 65 -3.66 -7.13 -7.92
C ALA A 65 -3.50 -5.89 -8.80
N PHE A 66 -3.54 -4.69 -8.21
CA PHE A 66 -3.29 -3.42 -8.88
C PHE A 66 -1.91 -3.43 -9.52
N ALA A 67 -0.87 -3.73 -8.74
CA ALA A 67 0.51 -3.74 -9.23
C ALA A 67 0.67 -4.72 -10.40
N LEU A 68 0.12 -5.94 -10.27
CA LEU A 68 0.20 -6.94 -11.32
C LEU A 68 -0.54 -6.50 -12.60
N ALA A 69 -1.77 -5.99 -12.48
CA ALA A 69 -2.58 -5.55 -13.61
C ALA A 69 -1.98 -4.31 -14.32
N ALA A 70 -1.33 -3.42 -13.57
CA ALA A 70 -0.66 -2.24 -14.09
C ALA A 70 0.78 -2.51 -14.56
N THR A 71 1.28 -3.76 -14.50
CA THR A 71 2.69 -4.12 -14.78
C THR A 71 3.71 -3.35 -13.94
N MET A 72 3.34 -3.07 -12.68
CA MET A 72 4.14 -2.38 -11.68
C MET A 72 4.62 -3.35 -10.58
N GLU A 73 5.53 -2.87 -9.74
CA GLU A 73 6.00 -3.58 -8.55
C GLU A 73 5.45 -2.92 -7.29
N LEU A 74 4.83 -3.71 -6.41
CA LEU A 74 4.43 -3.24 -5.09
C LEU A 74 5.63 -3.34 -4.13
N VAL A 75 6.17 -2.21 -3.70
CA VAL A 75 7.24 -2.16 -2.69
C VAL A 75 6.65 -1.75 -1.35
N THR A 76 6.86 -2.53 -0.29
CA THR A 76 6.23 -2.29 1.03
C THR A 76 7.13 -2.66 2.20
N PHE A 77 6.87 -2.09 3.38
CA PHE A 77 7.48 -2.52 4.65
C PHE A 77 6.59 -3.51 5.42
N ASP A 78 5.39 -3.82 4.95
CA ASP A 78 4.50 -4.80 5.58
C ASP A 78 4.88 -6.23 5.18
N GLN A 79 5.39 -6.98 6.15
CA GLN A 79 5.78 -8.39 5.99
C GLN A 79 4.60 -9.30 5.63
N GLY A 80 3.37 -8.92 5.98
CA GLY A 80 2.16 -9.67 5.62
C GLY A 80 1.94 -9.74 4.11
N CYS A 81 2.40 -8.73 3.37
CA CYS A 81 2.18 -8.64 1.93
C CYS A 81 2.89 -9.77 1.16
N ALA A 82 4.18 -10.01 1.40
CA ALA A 82 4.92 -11.10 0.75
C ALA A 82 4.41 -12.50 1.14
N MET A 83 3.93 -12.66 2.38
CA MET A 83 3.37 -13.93 2.84
C MET A 83 2.10 -14.31 2.08
N HIS A 84 1.31 -13.31 1.68
CA HIS A 84 0.05 -13.53 0.98
C HIS A 84 0.18 -13.46 -0.55
N HIS A 85 1.10 -12.63 -1.05
CA HIS A 85 1.24 -12.29 -2.47
C HIS A 85 2.73 -12.19 -2.88
N PRO A 86 3.45 -13.31 -3.03
CA PRO A 86 4.89 -13.30 -3.35
C PRO A 86 5.21 -12.86 -4.79
N ALA A 87 4.24 -12.86 -5.70
CA ALA A 87 4.41 -12.37 -7.06
C ALA A 87 4.00 -10.89 -7.14
N GLY A 88 4.91 -10.04 -7.62
CA GLY A 88 4.65 -8.60 -7.79
C GLY A 88 4.84 -7.74 -6.54
N CYS A 89 5.37 -8.32 -5.45
CA CYS A 89 5.61 -7.61 -4.19
C CYS A 89 7.06 -7.77 -3.70
N THR A 90 7.71 -6.66 -3.39
CA THR A 90 9.03 -6.62 -2.73
C THR A 90 8.89 -6.01 -1.34
N VAL A 91 9.38 -6.73 -0.32
CA VAL A 91 9.35 -6.26 1.07
C VAL A 91 10.70 -5.68 1.47
N LEU A 92 10.70 -4.43 1.93
CA LEU A 92 11.87 -3.76 2.46
C LEU A 92 11.96 -3.99 3.98
N SER A 93 13.19 -4.14 4.46
CA SER A 93 13.55 -4.33 5.87
C SER A 93 14.12 -3.08 6.50
#